data_AF-A0A0A1TYB3-F1
#
_entry.id   AF-A0A0A1TYB3-F1
#
_cell.length_a   1.000
_cell.length_b   1.000
_cell.length_c   1.000
_cell.angle_alpha   90.00
_cell.angle_beta   90.00
_cell.angle_gamma   90.00
#
_symmetry.space_group_name_H-M   'P 1'
#
loop_
_entity.id
_entity.type
_entity.pdbx_description
1 polymer ?
#
loop_
_entity_poly.entity_id
_entity_poly.type
_entity_poly.pdbx_seq_one_letter_code
_entity_poly.pdbx_strand_id
1 'polypeptide(L)'
;MLLSMEQTYIRPNHMYSAEALSAFVVADSSTYSVVDNPSPECSVVTESPAPSLQSERDIKLIYSLTKPCLEKVNLPKKKHHWNDYERQIAIRKAKEMGLTKATRFLQTSLPTLFAGLSASTLQYWIRKPSH
;
A
#
# COMPACT_ATOMS: atom_id res chain seq x y z
N MET A 1 1.46 31.37 57.47
CA MET A 1 1.32 31.64 56.03
C MET A 1 1.76 30.39 55.27
N LEU A 2 0.81 29.55 54.86
CA LEU A 2 1.06 28.42 53.96
C LEU A 2 0.29 28.75 52.68
N LEU A 3 1.02 29.08 51.61
CA LEU A 3 0.49 29.31 50.28
C LEU A 3 0.17 27.93 49.66
N SER A 4 -1.10 27.55 49.66
CA SER A 4 -1.58 26.43 48.84
C SER A 4 -1.50 26.81 47.37
N MET A 5 -0.62 26.15 46.64
CA MET A 5 -0.60 26.17 45.18
C MET A 5 -1.76 25.32 44.67
N GLU A 6 -2.80 25.95 44.13
CA GLU A 6 -3.80 25.24 43.34
C GLU A 6 -3.23 24.90 41.96
N GLN A 7 -3.00 23.61 41.70
CA GLN A 7 -2.70 23.09 40.36
C GLN A 7 -4.01 22.76 39.65
N THR A 8 -4.43 23.64 38.73
CA THR A 8 -5.51 23.36 37.78
C THR A 8 -5.02 22.40 36.70
N TYR A 9 -5.38 21.13 36.81
CA TYR A 9 -5.22 20.15 35.74
C TYR A 9 -6.27 20.37 34.66
N ILE A 10 -5.86 20.91 33.52
CA ILE A 10 -6.67 20.99 32.31
C ILE A 10 -6.75 19.56 31.73
N ARG A 11 -7.93 18.93 31.80
CA ARG A 11 -8.20 17.67 31.09
C ARG A 11 -8.17 17.93 29.59
N PRO A 12 -7.32 17.24 28.79
CA PRO A 12 -7.43 17.33 27.34
C PRO A 12 -8.75 16.67 26.90
N ASN A 13 -9.53 17.42 26.14
CA ASN A 13 -10.74 16.94 25.46
C ASN A 13 -10.41 15.70 24.62
N HIS A 14 -10.95 14.55 25.02
CA HIS A 14 -10.89 13.31 24.27
C HIS A 14 -11.90 13.37 23.11
N MET A 15 -11.64 14.23 22.12
CA MET A 15 -12.61 14.56 21.06
C MET A 15 -12.39 13.80 19.74
N TYR A 16 -11.75 12.63 19.80
CA TYR A 16 -11.67 11.71 18.65
C TYR A 16 -11.84 10.28 19.15
N SER A 17 -13.06 9.74 19.02
CA SER A 17 -13.28 8.29 19.07
C SER A 17 -12.62 7.67 17.83
N ALA A 18 -11.90 6.56 18.00
CA ALA A 18 -11.25 5.83 16.91
C ALA A 18 -12.23 5.31 15.83
N GLU A 19 -13.53 5.34 16.12
CA GLU A 19 -14.60 4.97 15.19
C GLU A 19 -14.81 6.00 14.07
N ALA A 20 -14.34 7.25 14.25
CA ALA A 20 -14.58 8.34 13.29
C ALA A 20 -13.74 8.26 12.00
N LEU A 21 -12.82 7.28 11.88
CA LEU A 21 -11.95 7.13 10.71
C LEU A 21 -12.40 6.02 9.76
N SER A 22 -13.46 5.27 10.09
CA SER A 22 -13.99 4.23 9.19
C SER A 22 -15.13 4.77 8.35
N ALA A 23 -14.98 4.74 7.02
CA ALA A 23 -16.07 5.00 6.08
C ALA A 23 -17.12 3.87 6.03
N PHE A 24 -16.82 2.74 6.67
CA PHE A 24 -17.68 1.57 6.71
C PHE A 24 -18.21 1.37 8.13
N VAL A 25 -19.53 1.38 8.25
CA VAL A 25 -20.24 1.04 9.48
C VAL A 25 -20.70 -0.40 9.35
N VAL A 26 -20.43 -1.21 10.37
CA VAL A 26 -20.97 -2.57 10.45
C VAL A 26 -22.49 -2.45 10.57
N ALA A 27 -23.22 -2.96 9.59
CA ALA A 27 -24.68 -2.95 9.64
C ALA A 27 -25.17 -3.90 10.74
N ASP A 28 -26.23 -3.49 11.44
CA ASP A 28 -26.88 -4.35 12.43
C ASP A 28 -27.47 -5.58 11.73
N SER A 29 -27.27 -6.74 12.34
CA SER A 29 -27.86 -8.03 11.95
C SER A 29 -29.38 -7.98 11.79
N SER A 30 -30.08 -7.08 12.49
CA SER A 30 -31.54 -6.91 12.33
C SER A 30 -31.95 -6.25 11.01
N THR A 31 -31.00 -5.65 10.27
CA THR A 31 -31.29 -4.87 9.05
C THR A 31 -31.35 -5.72 7.79
N TYR A 32 -30.86 -6.95 7.84
CA TYR A 32 -30.92 -7.87 6.71
C TYR A 32 -31.52 -9.21 7.15
N SER A 33 -32.40 -9.75 6.32
CA SER A 33 -32.88 -11.12 6.44
C SER A 33 -32.25 -11.94 5.34
N VAL A 34 -31.59 -13.04 5.70
CA VAL A 34 -31.16 -14.03 4.71
C VAL A 34 -32.42 -14.71 4.19
N VAL A 35 -32.82 -14.34 2.97
CA VAL A 35 -33.89 -15.04 2.27
C VAL A 35 -33.25 -16.20 1.56
N ASP A 36 -33.37 -17.40 2.14
CA ASP A 36 -33.12 -18.64 1.41
C ASP A 36 -34.24 -18.78 0.38
N ASN A 37 -34.05 -18.22 -0.81
CA ASN A 37 -34.87 -18.54 -1.96
C ASN A 37 -34.34 -19.86 -2.52
N PRO A 38 -35.03 -21.01 -2.31
CA PRO A 38 -34.78 -22.17 -3.12
C PRO A 38 -35.26 -21.82 -4.52
N SER A 39 -34.38 -21.29 -5.36
CA SER A 39 -34.64 -21.18 -6.79
C SER A 39 -34.73 -22.61 -7.33
N PRO A 40 -35.90 -23.11 -7.74
CA PRO A 40 -35.90 -24.26 -8.61
C PRO A 40 -35.24 -23.80 -9.91
N GLU A 41 -34.28 -24.59 -10.39
CA GLU A 41 -33.57 -24.40 -11.65
C GLU A 41 -32.36 -23.45 -11.59
N CYS A 42 -31.35 -23.91 -10.87
CA CYS A 42 -29.96 -23.56 -11.16
C CYS A 42 -29.57 -24.23 -12.50
N SER A 43 -30.06 -23.69 -13.61
CA SER A 43 -29.46 -23.92 -14.92
C SER A 43 -28.10 -23.23 -14.88
N VAL A 44 -27.05 -24.00 -14.61
CA VAL A 44 -25.68 -23.56 -14.78
C VAL A 44 -25.50 -23.29 -16.27
N VAL A 45 -25.66 -22.02 -16.67
CA VAL A 45 -25.30 -21.57 -18.01
C VAL A 45 -23.78 -21.66 -18.10
N THR A 46 -23.29 -22.81 -18.55
CA THR A 46 -21.88 -23.10 -18.83
C THR A 46 -21.38 -22.39 -20.08
N GLU A 47 -22.24 -21.66 -20.77
CA GLU A 47 -21.92 -21.03 -22.05
C GLU A 47 -21.98 -19.52 -21.90
N SER A 48 -20.84 -18.96 -21.51
CA SER A 48 -20.57 -17.54 -21.72
C SER A 48 -20.56 -17.31 -23.24
N PRO A 49 -21.43 -16.46 -23.80
CA PRO A 49 -21.43 -16.19 -25.24
C PRO A 49 -20.04 -15.67 -25.61
N ALA A 50 -19.36 -16.42 -26.48
CA ALA A 50 -18.05 -16.04 -26.98
C ALA A 50 -18.16 -14.61 -27.54
N PRO A 51 -17.25 -13.69 -27.18
CA PRO A 51 -17.26 -12.35 -27.74
C PRO A 51 -17.09 -12.50 -29.25
N SER A 52 -18.10 -12.06 -29.99
CA SER A 52 -18.07 -12.04 -31.44
C SER A 52 -16.87 -11.20 -31.87
N LEU A 53 -15.98 -11.83 -32.63
CA LEU A 53 -14.84 -11.22 -33.33
C LEU A 53 -15.37 -10.19 -34.34
N GLN A 54 -15.77 -9.02 -33.84
CA GLN A 54 -15.94 -7.84 -34.66
C GLN A 54 -14.58 -7.15 -34.76
N SER A 55 -13.98 -7.30 -35.94
CA SER A 55 -13.00 -6.41 -36.57
C SER A 55 -11.95 -5.79 -35.63
N GLU A 56 -10.77 -6.41 -35.59
CA GLU A 56 -9.59 -6.00 -34.81
C GLU A 56 -8.98 -4.62 -35.16
N ARG A 57 -9.66 -3.77 -35.93
CA ARG A 57 -9.09 -2.50 -36.41
C ARG A 57 -9.57 -1.25 -35.68
N ASP A 58 -10.67 -1.31 -34.93
CA ASP A 58 -11.25 -0.09 -34.33
C ASP A 58 -11.27 -0.05 -32.78
N ILE A 59 -10.90 -1.13 -32.08
CA ILE A 59 -10.98 -1.21 -30.60
C ILE A 59 -9.69 -0.72 -29.89
N LYS A 60 -8.62 -0.42 -30.65
CA LYS A 60 -7.32 0.00 -30.07
C LYS A 60 -7.33 1.41 -29.43
N LEU A 61 -8.43 2.16 -29.57
CA LEU A 61 -8.55 3.51 -29.02
C LEU A 61 -9.32 3.62 -27.69
N ILE A 62 -10.06 2.58 -27.26
CA ILE A 62 -10.96 2.70 -26.08
C ILE A 62 -10.39 2.04 -24.81
N TYR A 63 -9.55 0.99 -24.93
CA TYR A 63 -8.96 0.29 -23.78
C TYR A 63 -7.69 0.95 -23.19
N SER A 64 -7.29 2.12 -23.68
CA SER A 64 -6.13 2.85 -23.15
C SER A 64 -6.50 3.85 -22.04
N LEU A 65 -7.79 4.04 -21.71
CA LEU A 65 -8.25 5.17 -20.88
C LEU A 65 -8.49 4.87 -19.40
N THR A 66 -8.22 3.67 -18.88
CA THR A 66 -8.49 3.32 -17.47
C THR A 66 -7.37 2.51 -16.82
N LYS A 67 -6.12 2.82 -17.16
CA LYS A 67 -5.05 2.55 -16.20
C LYS A 67 -4.86 3.83 -15.39
N PRO A 68 -5.08 3.84 -14.06
CA PRO A 68 -4.58 4.91 -13.22
C PRO A 68 -3.06 4.89 -13.36
N CYS A 69 -2.58 5.67 -14.33
CA CYS A 69 -1.17 6.00 -14.46
C CYS A 69 -0.93 6.95 -13.29
N LEU A 70 -0.46 6.39 -12.17
CA LEU A 70 0.15 7.18 -11.11
C LEU A 70 1.19 8.06 -11.79
N GLU A 71 0.90 9.36 -11.87
CA GLU A 71 1.84 10.35 -12.35
C GLU A 71 3.13 10.11 -11.57
N LYS A 72 4.13 9.56 -12.27
CA LYS A 72 5.49 9.52 -11.76
C LYS A 72 5.89 10.98 -11.70
N VAL A 73 5.71 11.58 -10.52
CA VAL A 73 6.28 12.88 -10.20
C VAL A 73 7.78 12.71 -10.45
N ASN A 74 8.22 13.18 -11.61
CA ASN A 74 9.61 13.16 -12.02
C ASN A 74 10.31 14.27 -11.25
N LEU A 75 10.42 14.10 -9.92
CA LEU A 75 11.35 14.90 -9.15
C LEU A 75 12.74 14.66 -9.77
N PRO A 76 13.53 15.71 -9.99
CA PRO A 76 14.87 15.58 -10.53
C PRO A 76 15.64 14.62 -9.63
N LYS A 77 15.93 13.42 -10.15
CA LYS A 77 16.66 12.37 -9.44
C LYS A 77 18.10 12.83 -9.29
N LYS A 78 18.35 13.65 -8.27
CA LYS A 78 19.70 13.89 -7.78
C LYS A 78 20.28 12.51 -7.53
N LYS A 79 21.35 12.15 -8.23
CA LYS A 79 21.98 10.83 -8.11
C LYS A 79 22.44 10.69 -6.67
N HIS A 80 21.64 10.01 -5.86
CA HIS A 80 21.94 9.80 -4.46
C HIS A 80 23.11 8.82 -4.39
N HIS A 81 24.21 9.27 -3.77
CA HIS A 81 25.36 8.43 -3.51
C HIS A 81 25.17 7.80 -2.15
N TRP A 82 25.02 6.47 -2.10
CA TRP A 82 24.87 5.75 -0.85
C TRP A 82 26.21 5.57 -0.17
N ASN A 83 26.29 6.03 1.08
CA ASN A 83 27.41 5.82 1.97
C ASN A 83 27.53 4.34 2.36
N ASP A 84 28.74 3.91 2.76
CA ASP A 84 28.97 2.51 3.16
C ASP A 84 28.13 2.10 4.36
N TYR A 85 27.88 3.03 5.29
CA TYR A 85 26.98 2.80 6.42
C TYR A 85 25.55 2.48 5.97
N GLU A 86 25.01 3.22 5.00
CA GLU A 86 23.66 3.01 4.46
C GLU A 86 23.57 1.67 3.73
N ARG A 87 24.62 1.31 2.98
CA ARG A 87 24.71 -0.01 2.33
C ARG A 87 24.70 -1.14 3.35
N GLN A 88 25.48 -1.02 4.43
CA GLN A 88 25.53 -2.05 5.47
C GLN A 88 24.17 -2.23 6.17
N ILE A 89 23.46 -1.14 6.46
CA ILE A 89 22.09 -1.21 7.00
C ILE A 89 21.17 -1.96 6.04
N ALA A 90 21.21 -1.61 4.76
CA ALA A 90 20.36 -2.21 3.75
C ALA A 90 20.66 -3.72 3.60
N ILE A 91 21.94 -4.12 3.58
CA ILE A 91 22.36 -5.52 3.52
C ILE A 91 21.90 -6.29 4.77
N ARG A 92 22.06 -5.70 5.97
CA ARG A 92 21.60 -6.34 7.22
C ARG A 92 20.10 -6.60 7.19
N LYS A 93 19.31 -5.62 6.77
CA LYS A 93 17.86 -5.78 6.60
C LYS A 93 17.51 -6.83 5.54
N ALA A 94 18.25 -6.89 4.44
CA ALA A 94 18.05 -7.92 3.43
C ALA A 94 18.29 -9.34 3.97
N LYS A 95 19.27 -9.52 4.87
CA LYS A 95 19.53 -10.80 5.53
C LYS A 95 18.44 -11.18 6.54
N GLU A 96 17.84 -10.20 7.23
CA GLU A 96 16.78 -10.44 8.22
C GLU A 96 15.44 -10.85 7.58
N MET A 97 15.00 -10.14 6.53
CA MET A 97 13.63 -10.29 6.01
C MET A 97 13.54 -10.69 4.53
N GLY A 98 14.68 -10.81 3.84
CA GLY A 98 14.76 -11.12 2.41
C GLY A 98 14.75 -9.87 1.52
N LEU A 99 15.34 -9.99 0.33
CA LEU A 99 15.64 -8.90 -0.60
C LEU A 99 14.42 -8.01 -0.94
N THR A 100 13.32 -8.61 -1.39
CA THR A 100 12.13 -7.89 -1.86
C THR A 100 11.41 -7.18 -0.72
N LYS A 101 11.27 -7.86 0.44
CA LYS A 101 10.66 -7.28 1.63
C LYS A 101 11.52 -6.15 2.20
N ALA A 102 12.84 -6.34 2.25
CA ALA A 102 13.77 -5.32 2.73
C ALA A 102 13.76 -4.07 1.86
N THR A 103 13.73 -4.22 0.53
CA THR A 103 13.69 -3.08 -0.39
C THR A 103 12.44 -2.22 -0.16
N ARG A 104 11.25 -2.85 -0.09
CA ARG A 104 10.00 -2.15 0.22
C ARG A 104 10.04 -1.52 1.60
N PHE A 105 10.50 -2.26 2.61
CA PHE A 105 10.61 -1.77 3.96
C PHE A 105 11.48 -0.51 4.03
N LEU A 106 12.67 -0.52 3.44
CA LEU A 106 13.60 0.62 3.45
C LEU A 106 13.03 1.83 2.70
N GLN A 107 12.36 1.62 1.56
CA GLN A 107 11.68 2.69 0.83
C GLN A 107 10.55 3.33 1.64
N THR A 108 9.78 2.54 2.40
CA THR A 108 8.66 3.04 3.21
C THR A 108 9.14 3.70 4.51
N SER A 109 10.09 3.08 5.21
CA SER A 109 10.54 3.54 6.52
C SER A 109 11.55 4.68 6.45
N LEU A 110 12.39 4.70 5.41
CA LEU A 110 13.46 5.69 5.22
C LEU A 110 13.47 6.22 3.77
N PRO A 111 12.38 6.87 3.30
CA PRO A 111 12.26 7.31 1.92
C PRO A 111 13.32 8.33 1.51
N THR A 112 13.79 9.17 2.45
CA THR A 112 14.83 10.17 2.17
C THR A 112 16.16 9.56 1.73
N LEU A 113 16.49 8.37 2.24
CA LEU A 113 17.75 7.66 1.97
C LEU A 113 17.58 6.57 0.90
N PHE A 114 16.44 5.89 0.89
CA PHE A 114 16.25 4.68 0.08
C PHE A 114 15.13 4.77 -0.96
N ALA A 115 14.53 5.94 -1.22
CA ALA A 115 13.49 6.07 -2.27
C ALA A 115 13.96 5.57 -3.65
N GLY A 116 15.25 5.74 -3.97
CA GLY A 116 15.84 5.25 -5.22
C GLY A 116 16.39 3.82 -5.17
N LEU A 117 16.34 3.15 -4.02
CA LEU A 117 16.93 1.82 -3.84
C LEU A 117 16.09 0.79 -4.60
N SER A 118 16.70 0.06 -5.51
CA SER A 118 16.04 -1.05 -6.21
C SER A 118 16.51 -2.40 -5.68
N ALA A 119 15.71 -3.45 -5.87
CA ALA A 119 16.08 -4.80 -5.43
C ALA A 119 17.37 -5.30 -6.12
N SER A 120 17.59 -4.95 -7.39
CA SER A 120 18.81 -5.31 -8.11
C SER A 120 20.05 -4.58 -7.56
N THR A 121 19.92 -3.32 -7.17
CA THR A 121 20.99 -2.57 -6.47
C THR A 121 21.36 -3.24 -5.16
N LEU A 122 20.36 -3.60 -4.35
CA LEU A 122 20.58 -4.29 -3.08
C LEU A 122 21.22 -5.68 -3.28
N GLN A 123 20.79 -6.41 -4.33
CA GLN A 123 21.37 -7.70 -4.68
C GLN A 123 22.84 -7.57 -5.10
N TYR A 124 23.17 -6.52 -5.85
CA TYR A 124 24.56 -6.23 -6.21
C TYR A 124 25.44 -6.02 -4.98
N TRP A 125 24.98 -5.25 -3.99
CA TRP A 125 25.71 -5.04 -2.73
C TRP A 125 25.88 -6.30 -1.91
N ILE A 126 24.90 -7.21 -1.92
CA ILE A 126 25.02 -8.51 -1.23
C ILE A 126 26.08 -9.40 -1.90
N ARG A 127 26.13 -9.40 -3.24
CA ARG A 127 27.11 -10.19 -4.01
C ARG A 127 28.51 -9.62 -3.95
N LYS A 128 28.63 -8.30 -3.86
CA LYS A 128 29.89 -7.57 -3.73
C LYS A 128 29.84 -6.70 -2.48
N PRO A 129 29.94 -7.30 -1.28
CA PRO A 129 30.17 -6.50 -0.08
C PRO A 129 31.49 -5.75 -0.31
N SER A 130 31.43 -4.42 -0.31
CA SER A 130 32.61 -3.57 -0.45
C SER A 130 33.66 -4.01 0.59
N HIS A 131 34.86 -4.31 0.09
CA HIS A 131 35.98 -4.87 0.83
C HIS A 131 36.82 -3.77 1.48
#